data_AF-A0A7X9RXP4-F1
#
_entry.id   AF-A0A7X9RXP4-F1
#
_cell.length_a   1.000
_cell.length_b   1.000
_cell.length_c   1.000
_cell.angle_alpha   90.00
_cell.angle_beta   90.00
_cell.angle_gamma   90.00
#
_symmetry.space_group_name_H-M   'P 1'
#
loop_
_entity.id
_entity.type
_entity.pdbx_description
1 polymer ?
#
loop_
_entity_poly.entity_id
_entity_poly.type
_entity_poly.pdbx_seq_one_letter_code
_entity_poly.pdbx_strand_id
1 'polypeptide(L)'
;MKVTTWRKIPSIWKEIIVLSIKIQEEKTDSEKVISLLKEHKEANKVYELLFNEKMLIEDWPNFTFFHRLSPLEEIYCAYLPVDDIDPIMYFPLTKKIHAESTTIMALDALMLTSRLEEIYIDNTFVDDITEIIDLPLKILSIKGCAIEQTQLQTVLLRNPSCKIID
;
A
#
# COMPACT_ATOMS: atom_id res chain seq x y z
N MET A 1 22.05 -11.33 5.86
CA MET A 1 20.85 -11.01 5.06
C MET A 1 21.33 -10.11 3.91
N LYS A 2 21.45 -10.66 2.70
CA LYS A 2 22.18 -9.98 1.61
C LYS A 2 21.36 -8.81 1.07
N VAL A 3 22.06 -7.70 0.94
CA VAL A 3 21.75 -6.42 0.28
C VAL A 3 21.47 -6.65 -1.22
N THR A 4 20.42 -7.39 -1.56
CA THR A 4 20.07 -7.78 -2.95
C THR A 4 18.63 -7.48 -3.35
N THR A 5 17.78 -6.98 -2.43
CA THR A 5 16.35 -6.78 -2.68
C THR A 5 16.03 -5.43 -3.33
N TRP A 6 16.62 -4.32 -2.87
CA TRP A 6 16.30 -2.98 -3.41
C TRP A 6 16.54 -2.82 -4.91
N ARG A 7 17.64 -3.39 -5.43
CA ARG A 7 17.95 -3.34 -6.87
C ARG A 7 16.93 -4.08 -7.73
N LYS A 8 16.18 -5.02 -7.14
CA LYS A 8 15.15 -5.82 -7.82
C LYS A 8 13.76 -5.21 -7.68
N ILE A 9 13.55 -4.26 -6.77
CA ILE A 9 12.28 -3.56 -6.63
C ILE A 9 12.04 -2.69 -7.88
N PRO A 10 10.86 -2.76 -8.53
CA PRO A 10 10.51 -1.92 -9.67
C PRO A 10 10.65 -0.43 -9.35
N SER A 11 10.95 0.40 -10.37
CA SER A 11 11.16 1.84 -10.16
C SER A 11 9.96 2.53 -9.52
N ILE A 12 8.74 2.20 -9.96
CA ILE A 12 7.50 2.74 -9.39
C ILE A 12 7.38 2.42 -7.89
N TRP A 13 7.78 1.22 -7.47
CA TRP A 13 7.76 0.84 -6.07
C TRP A 13 8.79 1.57 -5.23
N LYS A 14 9.96 1.90 -5.80
CA LYS A 14 10.93 2.76 -5.11
C LYS A 14 10.34 4.14 -4.84
N GLU A 15 9.62 4.71 -5.80
CA GLU A 15 8.93 6.00 -5.64
C GLU A 15 7.83 5.92 -4.56
N ILE A 16 6.99 4.89 -4.62
CA ILE A 16 5.93 4.63 -3.62
C ILE A 16 6.51 4.55 -2.22
N ILE A 17 7.60 3.80 -2.05
CA ILE A 17 8.25 3.62 -0.74
C ILE A 17 8.81 4.94 -0.23
N VAL A 18 9.53 5.70 -1.08
CA VAL A 18 10.09 7.01 -0.68
C VAL A 18 8.98 8.00 -0.34
N LEU A 19 7.91 8.04 -1.14
CA LEU A 19 6.73 8.87 -0.88
C LEU A 19 6.07 8.51 0.46
N SER A 20 5.80 7.21 0.68
CA SER A 20 5.11 6.73 1.87
C SER A 20 5.93 6.98 3.15
N ILE A 21 7.25 6.78 3.10
CA ILE A 21 8.15 7.10 4.22
C ILE A 21 8.05 8.58 4.57
N LYS A 22 8.15 9.47 3.57
CA LYS A 22 8.12 10.92 3.82
C LYS A 22 6.76 11.39 4.35
N ILE A 23 5.67 10.84 3.83
CA ILE A 23 4.31 11.09 4.37
C ILE A 23 4.23 10.71 5.85
N GLN A 24 4.77 9.54 6.23
CA GLN A 24 4.80 9.07 7.62
C GLN A 24 5.69 9.94 8.51
N GLU A 25 6.88 10.33 8.05
CA GLU A 25 7.82 11.20 8.78
C GLU A 25 7.18 12.58 9.08
N GLU A 26 6.54 13.18 8.08
CA GLU A 26 5.91 14.51 8.18
C GLU A 26 4.47 14.47 8.71
N LYS A 27 3.93 13.28 8.99
CA LYS A 27 2.53 13.04 9.42
C LYS A 27 1.52 13.75 8.52
N THR A 28 1.73 13.62 7.21
CA THR A 28 0.86 14.26 6.21
C THR A 28 -0.50 13.58 6.21
N ASP A 29 -1.55 14.39 6.10
CA ASP A 29 -2.93 13.93 6.03
C ASP A 29 -3.18 13.01 4.82
N SER A 30 -3.77 11.83 5.07
CA SER A 30 -4.02 10.81 4.03
C SER A 30 -4.99 11.30 2.96
N GLU A 31 -6.05 12.04 3.33
CA GLU A 31 -7.03 12.53 2.35
C GLU A 31 -6.37 13.48 1.34
N LYS A 32 -5.50 14.37 1.84
CA LYS A 32 -4.68 15.23 1.00
C LYS A 32 -3.78 14.42 0.06
N VAL A 33 -3.08 13.40 0.56
CA VAL A 33 -2.21 12.53 -0.27
C VAL A 33 -3.02 11.87 -1.39
N ILE A 34 -4.14 11.23 -1.05
CA ILE A 34 -4.99 10.52 -2.01
C ILE A 34 -5.59 11.48 -3.04
N SER A 35 -5.96 12.71 -2.63
CA SER A 35 -6.44 13.73 -3.56
C SER A 35 -5.40 14.12 -4.62
N LEU A 36 -4.13 14.27 -4.21
CA LEU A 36 -3.04 14.60 -5.11
C LEU A 36 -2.64 13.42 -6.01
N LEU A 37 -2.64 12.19 -5.47
CA LEU A 37 -2.40 10.98 -6.27
C LEU A 37 -3.46 10.81 -7.35
N LYS A 38 -4.73 11.08 -7.02
CA LYS A 38 -5.83 11.06 -7.99
C LYS A 38 -5.64 12.08 -9.11
N GLU A 39 -5.20 13.29 -8.78
CA GLU A 39 -5.01 14.38 -9.75
C GLU A 39 -3.80 14.16 -10.65
N HIS A 40 -2.67 13.75 -10.07
CA HIS A 40 -1.39 13.72 -10.78
C HIS A 40 -0.95 12.34 -11.25
N LYS A 41 -1.38 11.26 -10.59
CA LYS A 41 -1.06 9.85 -10.96
C LYS A 41 0.44 9.55 -11.08
N GLU A 42 1.26 10.34 -10.39
CA GLU A 42 2.72 10.30 -10.44
C GLU A 42 3.26 10.52 -9.02
N ALA A 43 3.91 9.50 -8.45
CA ALA A 43 4.37 9.54 -7.05
C ALA A 43 5.44 10.62 -6.81
N ASN A 44 6.41 10.72 -7.73
CA ASN A 44 7.42 11.79 -7.73
C ASN A 44 6.79 13.19 -7.78
N LYS A 45 5.73 13.40 -8.58
CA LYS A 45 5.05 14.69 -8.70
C LYS A 45 4.32 15.05 -7.42
N VAL A 46 3.60 14.09 -6.83
CA VAL A 46 2.90 14.29 -5.55
C VAL A 46 3.88 14.58 -4.43
N TYR A 47 5.01 13.89 -4.39
CA TYR A 47 6.10 14.15 -3.45
C TYR A 47 6.59 15.60 -3.55
N GLU A 48 6.91 16.08 -4.76
CA GLU A 48 7.37 17.45 -4.97
C GLU A 48 6.34 18.49 -4.51
N LEU A 49 5.05 18.23 -4.75
CA LEU A 49 3.98 19.13 -4.33
C LEU A 49 3.74 19.15 -2.82
N LEU A 50 3.90 18.00 -2.16
CA LEU A 50 3.71 17.88 -0.71
C LEU A 50 4.85 18.51 0.07
N PHE A 51 6.09 18.28 -0.37
CA PHE A 51 7.29 18.58 0.43
C PHE A 51 8.14 19.71 -0.14
N ASN A 52 7.80 20.23 -1.33
CA ASN A 52 8.52 21.31 -2.00
C ASN A 52 10.02 20.99 -2.19
N GLU A 53 10.33 19.70 -2.41
CA GLU A 53 11.66 19.17 -2.66
C GLU A 53 11.61 18.04 -3.69
N LYS A 54 12.69 17.82 -4.44
CA LYS A 54 12.75 16.76 -5.44
C LYS A 54 12.86 15.40 -4.77
N MET A 55 12.11 14.42 -5.29
CA MET A 55 12.28 13.04 -4.86
C MET A 55 13.68 12.54 -5.22
N LEU A 56 14.41 12.05 -4.23
CA LEU A 56 15.72 11.43 -4.41
C LEU A 56 15.61 9.92 -4.20
N ILE A 57 15.80 9.17 -5.28
CA ILE A 57 15.91 7.70 -5.23
C ILE A 57 17.40 7.38 -5.26
N GLU A 58 18.00 7.15 -4.10
CA GLU A 58 19.42 6.83 -4.00
C GLU A 58 19.69 5.35 -4.39
N ASP A 59 20.77 5.13 -5.15
CA ASP A 59 21.29 3.79 -5.43
C ASP A 59 21.97 3.22 -4.19
N TRP A 60 21.38 2.17 -3.63
CA TRP A 60 21.83 1.46 -2.43
C TRP A 60 23.32 1.01 -2.52
N PRO A 61 24.21 1.35 -1.56
CA PRO A 61 24.13 0.97 -0.14
C PRO A 61 24.58 2.06 0.85
N ASN A 62 23.64 2.68 1.58
CA ASN A 62 23.99 3.39 2.82
C ASN A 62 23.15 2.85 3.98
N PHE A 63 23.82 2.27 4.97
CA PHE A 63 23.22 1.62 6.15
C PHE A 63 22.32 2.57 6.97
N THR A 64 22.38 3.88 6.73
CA THR A 64 21.46 4.86 7.30
C THR A 64 20.00 4.64 6.89
N PHE A 65 19.74 4.11 5.68
CA PHE A 65 18.37 3.90 5.21
C PHE A 65 17.67 2.70 5.89
N PHE A 66 18.41 1.68 6.36
CA PHE A 66 17.82 0.61 7.18
C PHE A 66 17.30 1.14 8.53
N HIS A 67 17.86 2.23 9.03
CA HIS A 67 17.31 2.94 10.20
C HIS A 67 16.16 3.91 9.84
N ARG A 68 16.06 4.33 8.56
CA ARG A 68 14.96 5.18 8.03
C ARG A 68 13.79 4.39 7.47
N LEU A 69 13.93 3.10 7.23
CA LEU A 69 12.82 2.15 7.32
C LEU A 69 12.39 2.08 8.79
N SER A 70 11.94 3.22 9.33
CA SER A 70 10.89 3.22 10.32
C SER A 70 9.86 2.19 9.87
N PRO A 71 9.31 1.41 10.79
CA PRO A 71 8.28 0.43 10.43
C PRO A 71 7.24 1.14 9.58
N LEU A 72 7.20 0.84 8.28
CA LEU A 72 6.33 1.54 7.34
C LEU A 72 4.92 1.04 7.63
N GLU A 73 4.12 1.88 8.28
CA GLU A 73 2.78 1.52 8.73
C GLU A 73 1.74 1.81 7.64
N GLU A 74 2.02 2.75 6.74
CA GLU A 74 1.10 3.17 5.69
C GLU A 74 1.78 3.16 4.32
N ILE A 75 1.10 2.57 3.32
CA ILE A 75 1.58 2.51 1.94
C ILE A 75 0.58 3.22 1.03
N TYR A 76 1.09 4.14 0.20
CA TYR A 76 0.31 4.96 -0.73
C TYR A 76 0.66 4.63 -2.18
N CYS A 77 -0.14 3.76 -2.80
CA CYS A 77 -0.01 3.39 -4.21
C CYS A 77 -1.27 3.65 -5.06
N ALA A 78 -2.30 4.26 -4.47
CA ALA A 78 -3.54 4.63 -5.14
C ALA A 78 -3.29 5.46 -6.41
N TYR A 79 -4.06 5.19 -7.47
CA TYR A 79 -4.02 5.87 -8.77
C TYR A 79 -2.69 5.81 -9.52
N LEU A 80 -1.74 5.00 -9.06
CA LEU A 80 -0.46 4.76 -9.74
C LEU A 80 -0.57 3.52 -10.65
N PRO A 81 0.28 3.42 -11.68
CA PRO A 81 0.30 2.26 -12.58
C PRO A 81 0.97 1.05 -11.89
N VAL A 82 0.28 0.47 -10.91
CA VAL A 82 0.70 -0.69 -10.14
C VAL A 82 -0.20 -1.86 -10.51
N ASP A 83 0.41 -2.96 -10.96
CA ASP A 83 -0.23 -4.24 -11.29
C ASP A 83 0.18 -5.37 -10.33
N ASP A 84 1.26 -5.18 -9.60
CA ASP A 84 1.84 -6.15 -8.67
C ASP A 84 2.20 -5.48 -7.33
N ILE A 85 1.87 -6.13 -6.22
CA ILE A 85 2.14 -5.70 -4.85
C ILE A 85 3.19 -6.55 -4.12
N ASP A 86 3.91 -7.43 -4.81
CA ASP A 86 5.02 -8.22 -4.26
C ASP A 86 5.95 -7.42 -3.33
N PRO A 87 6.36 -6.18 -3.64
CA PRO A 87 7.25 -5.42 -2.77
C PRO A 87 6.68 -5.12 -1.37
N ILE A 88 5.37 -5.23 -1.15
CA ILE A 88 4.75 -5.06 0.18
C ILE A 88 5.24 -6.14 1.16
N MET A 89 5.68 -7.32 0.67
CA MET A 89 6.21 -8.40 1.51
C MET A 89 7.41 -7.97 2.39
N TYR A 90 8.10 -6.89 2.01
CA TYR A 90 9.24 -6.34 2.75
C TYR A 90 8.83 -5.42 3.92
N PHE A 91 7.53 -5.13 4.06
CA PHE A 91 6.97 -4.24 5.08
C PHE A 91 5.93 -4.96 5.97
N PRO A 92 6.35 -5.96 6.76
CA PRO A 92 5.43 -6.78 7.58
C PRO A 92 4.70 -6.00 8.69
N LEU A 93 5.08 -4.74 8.92
CA LEU A 93 4.49 -3.88 9.94
C LEU A 93 3.45 -2.90 9.38
N THR A 94 3.16 -2.98 8.08
CA THR A 94 2.12 -2.19 7.43
C THR A 94 0.75 -2.48 8.04
N LYS A 95 0.04 -1.40 8.38
CA LYS A 95 -1.31 -1.40 8.94
C LYS A 95 -2.33 -0.86 7.95
N LYS A 96 -1.92 0.00 7.02
CA LYS A 96 -2.81 0.68 6.08
C LYS A 96 -2.25 0.66 4.66
N ILE A 97 -3.07 0.23 3.71
CA ILE A 97 -2.70 0.20 2.28
C ILE A 97 -3.77 0.94 1.48
N HIS A 98 -3.34 1.97 0.77
CA HIS A 98 -4.12 2.66 -0.26
C HIS A 98 -3.67 2.19 -1.65
N ALA A 99 -4.53 1.44 -2.34
CA ALA A 99 -4.30 0.86 -3.64
C ALA A 99 -5.49 1.07 -4.60
N GLU A 100 -6.33 2.07 -4.32
CA GLU A 100 -7.50 2.42 -5.10
C GLU A 100 -7.13 2.77 -6.55
N SER A 101 -7.93 2.36 -7.53
CA SER A 101 -7.75 2.65 -8.95
C SER A 101 -6.37 2.24 -9.51
N THR A 102 -5.87 1.10 -9.04
CA THR A 102 -4.70 0.40 -9.60
C THR A 102 -5.17 -0.80 -10.44
N THR A 103 -4.25 -1.52 -11.07
CA THR A 103 -4.58 -2.70 -11.90
C THR A 103 -4.19 -4.01 -11.23
N ILE A 104 -4.09 -4.01 -9.90
CA ILE A 104 -3.77 -5.19 -9.10
C ILE A 104 -4.88 -6.24 -9.26
N MET A 105 -4.47 -7.50 -9.37
CA MET A 105 -5.37 -8.65 -9.51
C MET A 105 -5.29 -9.63 -8.33
N ALA A 106 -4.17 -9.66 -7.60
CA ALA A 106 -3.92 -10.66 -6.56
C ALA A 106 -3.35 -10.02 -5.29
N LEU A 107 -3.63 -10.64 -4.14
CA LEU A 107 -3.26 -10.16 -2.81
C LEU A 107 -2.23 -11.04 -2.08
N ASP A 108 -1.59 -11.99 -2.77
CA ASP A 108 -0.65 -12.97 -2.21
C ASP A 108 0.44 -12.37 -1.32
N ALA A 109 0.98 -11.22 -1.71
CA ALA A 109 2.02 -10.51 -0.97
C ALA A 109 1.60 -10.06 0.44
N LEU A 110 0.29 -9.96 0.69
CA LEU A 110 -0.28 -9.49 1.96
C LEU A 110 -0.34 -10.57 3.03
N MET A 111 -0.14 -11.86 2.70
CA MET A 111 -0.11 -12.95 3.69
C MET A 111 0.94 -12.74 4.79
N LEU A 112 1.99 -11.96 4.52
CA LEU A 112 3.06 -11.64 5.48
C LEU A 112 2.82 -10.34 6.25
N THR A 113 1.72 -9.61 5.97
CA THR A 113 1.35 -8.35 6.63
C THR A 113 0.41 -8.59 7.80
N SER A 114 0.87 -9.32 8.82
CA SER A 114 0.04 -9.76 9.95
C SER A 114 -0.55 -8.64 10.82
N ARG A 115 -0.19 -7.37 10.54
CA ARG A 115 -0.68 -6.17 11.23
C ARG A 115 -1.60 -5.32 10.35
N LEU A 116 -1.98 -5.79 9.16
CA LEU A 116 -2.85 -5.03 8.26
C LEU A 116 -4.24 -4.87 8.88
N GLU A 117 -4.66 -3.62 9.07
CA GLU A 117 -5.94 -3.24 9.66
C GLU A 117 -6.85 -2.54 8.65
N GLU A 118 -6.29 -1.82 7.67
CA GLU A 118 -7.05 -1.04 6.71
C GLU A 118 -6.52 -1.27 5.30
N ILE A 119 -7.39 -1.67 4.39
CA ILE A 119 -7.05 -1.85 2.98
C ILE A 119 -8.14 -1.25 2.09
N TYR A 120 -7.68 -0.45 1.12
CA TYR A 120 -8.52 0.22 0.15
C TYR A 120 -8.08 -0.20 -1.25
N ILE A 121 -8.89 -1.02 -1.91
CA ILE A 121 -8.63 -1.58 -3.24
C ILE A 121 -9.78 -1.25 -4.21
N ASP A 122 -10.47 -0.13 -3.98
CA ASP A 122 -11.59 0.31 -4.82
C ASP A 122 -11.17 0.41 -6.29
N ASN A 123 -12.01 -0.07 -7.21
CA ASN A 123 -11.79 -0.06 -8.65
C ASN A 123 -10.46 -0.73 -9.07
N THR A 124 -10.10 -1.84 -8.42
CA THR A 124 -9.04 -2.75 -8.86
C THR A 124 -9.64 -3.94 -9.60
N PHE A 125 -8.79 -4.87 -10.06
CA PHE A 125 -9.24 -6.12 -10.70
C PHE A 125 -9.23 -7.31 -9.74
N VAL A 126 -9.10 -7.06 -8.43
CA VAL A 126 -9.16 -8.11 -7.41
C VAL A 126 -10.58 -8.70 -7.39
N ASP A 127 -10.66 -10.01 -7.54
CA ASP A 127 -11.88 -10.82 -7.43
C ASP A 127 -11.81 -11.85 -6.28
N ASP A 128 -10.61 -12.15 -5.79
CA ASP A 128 -10.34 -13.04 -4.66
C ASP A 128 -9.62 -12.29 -3.52
N ILE A 129 -10.14 -12.41 -2.29
CA ILE A 129 -9.54 -11.83 -1.07
C ILE A 129 -9.17 -12.89 -0.03
N THR A 130 -9.05 -14.16 -0.42
CA THR A 130 -8.77 -15.29 0.48
C THR A 130 -7.49 -15.07 1.30
N GLU A 131 -6.50 -14.37 0.75
CA GLU A 131 -5.20 -14.11 1.37
C GLU A 131 -5.29 -13.14 2.56
N ILE A 132 -6.36 -12.35 2.64
CA ILE A 132 -6.54 -11.31 3.66
C ILE A 132 -7.67 -11.59 4.67
N ILE A 133 -8.41 -12.70 4.52
CA ILE A 133 -9.58 -13.00 5.37
C ILE A 133 -9.24 -13.19 6.86
N ASP A 134 -8.04 -13.68 7.16
CA ASP A 134 -7.58 -13.95 8.52
C ASP A 134 -6.77 -12.79 9.13
N LEU A 135 -6.55 -11.70 8.37
CA LEU A 135 -5.87 -10.50 8.87
C LEU A 135 -6.81 -9.72 9.80
N PRO A 136 -6.29 -8.95 10.78
CA PRO A 136 -7.11 -8.21 11.74
C PRO A 136 -7.75 -6.94 11.15
N LEU A 137 -8.47 -7.09 10.03
CA LEU A 137 -9.04 -5.99 9.26
C LEU A 137 -10.13 -5.26 10.05
N LYS A 138 -9.97 -3.94 10.13
CA LYS A 138 -10.94 -2.96 10.62
C LYS A 138 -11.70 -2.29 9.48
N ILE A 139 -11.05 -2.04 8.34
CA ILE A 139 -11.66 -1.43 7.16
C ILE A 139 -11.23 -2.20 5.91
N LEU A 140 -12.21 -2.60 5.11
CA LEU A 140 -12.03 -3.20 3.79
C LEU A 140 -12.87 -2.43 2.78
N SER A 141 -12.23 -1.64 1.91
CA SER A 141 -12.91 -0.92 0.82
C SER A 141 -12.65 -1.61 -0.51
N ILE A 142 -13.73 -2.06 -1.16
CA ILE A 142 -13.73 -2.92 -2.34
C ILE A 142 -14.71 -2.41 -3.41
N LYS A 143 -15.03 -1.11 -3.39
CA LYS A 143 -16.02 -0.54 -4.28
C LYS A 143 -15.60 -0.73 -5.73
N GLY A 144 -16.45 -1.36 -6.54
CA GLY A 144 -16.17 -1.63 -7.94
C GLY A 144 -15.28 -2.85 -8.19
N CYS A 145 -14.96 -3.64 -7.16
CA CYS A 145 -14.34 -4.96 -7.30
C CYS A 145 -15.42 -6.04 -7.45
N ALA A 146 -15.04 -7.20 -8.00
CA ALA A 146 -15.95 -8.32 -8.27
C ALA A 146 -15.83 -9.42 -7.20
N ILE A 147 -15.85 -9.05 -5.91
CA ILE A 147 -15.66 -10.00 -4.79
C ILE A 147 -16.94 -10.80 -4.52
N GLU A 148 -16.81 -12.11 -4.33
CA GLU A 148 -17.94 -12.95 -3.96
C GLU A 148 -18.45 -12.66 -2.54
N GLN A 149 -19.78 -12.62 -2.37
CA GLN A 149 -20.42 -12.37 -1.08
C GLN A 149 -20.04 -13.38 0.02
N THR A 150 -19.71 -14.61 -0.36
CA THR A 150 -19.21 -15.67 0.53
C THR A 150 -17.88 -15.29 1.20
N GLN A 151 -17.00 -14.61 0.48
CA GLN A 151 -15.72 -14.12 1.01
C GLN A 151 -15.95 -12.97 1.99
N LEU A 152 -16.86 -12.04 1.67
CA LEU A 152 -17.23 -10.94 2.57
C LEU A 152 -17.83 -11.44 3.89
N GLN A 153 -18.70 -12.45 3.82
CA GLN A 153 -19.24 -13.11 5.01
C GLN A 153 -18.13 -13.78 5.85
N THR A 154 -17.13 -14.37 5.20
CA THR A 154 -15.98 -14.97 5.88
C THR A 154 -15.15 -13.91 6.61
N VAL A 155 -14.90 -12.77 5.97
CA VAL A 155 -14.24 -11.62 6.62
C VAL A 155 -14.99 -11.18 7.87
N LEU A 156 -16.32 -11.02 7.79
CA LEU A 156 -17.14 -10.63 8.94
C LEU A 156 -17.24 -11.71 10.03
N LEU A 157 -17.16 -12.99 9.66
CA LEU A 157 -17.11 -14.08 10.62
C LEU A 157 -15.78 -14.07 11.42
N ARG A 158 -14.67 -13.78 10.75
CA ARG A 158 -13.34 -13.68 11.37
C ARG A 158 -13.13 -12.37 12.12
N ASN A 159 -13.62 -11.28 11.56
CA ASN A 159 -13.51 -9.93 12.09
C ASN A 159 -14.89 -9.24 12.13
N PRO A 160 -15.72 -9.52 13.15
CA PRO A 160 -17.10 -9.00 13.22
C PRO A 160 -17.22 -7.48 13.29
N SER A 161 -16.14 -6.78 13.65
CA SER A 161 -16.09 -5.31 13.69
C SER A 161 -15.52 -4.68 12.43
N CYS A 162 -15.13 -5.48 11.42
CA CYS A 162 -14.63 -4.99 10.16
C CYS A 162 -15.72 -4.21 9.41
N LYS A 163 -15.42 -2.98 9.00
CA LYS A 163 -16.28 -2.18 8.15
C LYS A 163 -15.95 -2.47 6.69
N ILE A 164 -16.87 -3.14 6.00
CA ILE A 164 -16.82 -3.35 4.56
C ILE A 164 -17.48 -2.14 3.87
N ILE A 165 -16.82 -1.62 2.84
CA ILE A 165 -17.30 -0.54 1.97
C ILE A 165 -17.30 -1.09 0.54
N ASP A 166 -18.48 -1.41 0.01
CA ASP A 166 -18.69 -2.01 -1.32
C ASP A 166 -19.55 -1.15 -2.26
#